data_AF-A0A9P8F7I5-F1
#
_entry.id   AF-A0A9P8F7I5-F1
#
_cell.length_a   1.000
_cell.length_b   1.000
_cell.length_c   1.000
_cell.angle_alpha   90.00
_cell.angle_beta   90.00
_cell.angle_gamma   90.00
#
_symmetry.space_group_name_H-M   'P 1'
#
loop_
_entity.id
_entity.type
_entity.pdbx_description
1 polymer ?
#
loop_
_entity_poly.entity_id
_entity_poly.type
_entity_poly.pdbx_seq_one_letter_code
_entity_poly.pdbx_strand_id
1 'polypeptide(L)'
;MANPMDAITTGCLRRVFAGEQIIDPIVQCVQIKPMNNSATGVERFRVVFNDTVNFIQSMLAQQTNHIVHDGKLKKGSLVKLKS
;
A
#
# COMPACT_ATOMS: atom_id res chain seq x y z
N MET A 1 26.93 2.13 8.55
CA MET A 1 25.63 2.83 8.71
C MET A 1 24.61 2.06 7.89
N ALA A 2 23.44 1.72 8.45
CA ALA A 2 22.37 1.09 7.67
C ALA A 2 21.85 2.10 6.64
N ASN A 3 21.63 1.67 5.40
CA ASN A 3 21.02 2.54 4.39
C ASN A 3 19.51 2.64 4.71
N PRO A 4 18.94 3.84 4.91
CA PRO A 4 17.51 3.99 5.16
C PRO A 4 16.61 3.33 4.10
N MET A 5 17.13 3.17 2.87
CA MET A 5 16.43 2.50 1.78
C MET A 5 16.26 0.98 2.00
N ASP A 6 17.09 0.36 2.85
CA ASP A 6 17.01 -1.08 3.15
C ASP A 6 15.75 -1.44 3.95
N ALA A 7 15.02 -0.44 4.46
CA ALA A 7 13.76 -0.64 5.16
C ALA A 7 12.59 -0.98 4.22
N ILE A 8 12.71 -0.70 2.92
CA ILE A 8 11.69 -0.98 1.89
C ILE A 8 12.15 -2.18 1.07
N THR A 9 11.24 -3.09 0.73
CA THR A 9 11.54 -4.24 -0.12
C THR A 9 11.66 -3.79 -1.58
N THR A 10 12.85 -3.34 -1.95
CA THR A 10 13.10 -2.71 -3.25
C THR A 10 12.73 -3.59 -4.44
N GLY A 11 11.97 -3.02 -5.39
CA GLY A 11 11.58 -3.68 -6.64
C GLY A 11 10.55 -4.82 -6.48
N CYS A 12 9.96 -4.98 -5.30
CA CYS A 12 9.00 -6.05 -5.02
C CYS A 12 7.74 -5.97 -5.89
N LEU A 13 7.26 -4.78 -6.24
CA LEU A 13 5.99 -4.61 -6.97
C LEU A 13 6.05 -5.23 -8.36
N ARG A 14 7.15 -5.02 -9.09
CA ARG A 14 7.36 -5.63 -10.41
C ARG A 14 7.35 -7.17 -10.33
N ARG A 15 8.00 -7.72 -9.31
CA ARG A 15 8.11 -9.16 -9.08
C ARG A 15 6.76 -9.78 -8.72
N VAL A 16 5.97 -9.13 -7.85
CA VAL A 16 4.57 -9.51 -7.57
C VAL A 16 3.75 -9.53 -8.86
N PHE A 17 3.91 -8.52 -9.72
CA PHE A 17 3.22 -8.48 -11.02
C PHE A 17 3.68 -9.57 -12.00
N ALA A 18 4.91 -10.05 -11.87
CA ALA A 18 5.43 -11.19 -12.62
C ALA A 18 4.94 -12.55 -12.08
N GLY A 19 4.12 -12.55 -11.01
CA GLY A 19 3.58 -13.77 -10.40
C GLY A 19 4.47 -14.36 -9.30
N GLU A 20 5.54 -13.69 -8.88
CA GLU A 20 6.35 -14.12 -7.75
C GLU A 20 5.59 -13.90 -6.43
N GLN A 21 5.60 -14.92 -5.56
CA GLN A 21 5.15 -14.76 -4.18
C GLN A 21 6.27 -14.11 -3.36
N ILE A 22 5.99 -12.91 -2.84
CA ILE A 22 6.90 -12.20 -1.94
C ILE A 22 6.25 -12.17 -0.57
N ILE A 23 6.94 -12.73 0.41
CA ILE A 23 6.46 -12.83 1.79
C ILE A 23 6.71 -11.49 2.48
N ASP A 24 5.64 -10.93 3.07
CA ASP A 24 5.70 -9.74 3.93
C ASP A 24 6.49 -8.54 3.36
N PRO A 25 6.32 -8.14 2.08
CA PRO A 25 7.08 -7.01 1.53
C PRO A 25 6.70 -5.71 2.25
N ILE A 26 7.72 -4.87 2.47
CA ILE A 26 7.56 -3.53 3.05
C ILE A 26 7.56 -2.52 1.91
N VAL A 27 6.50 -1.71 1.83
CA VAL A 27 6.31 -0.65 0.83
C VAL A 27 5.93 0.66 1.52
N GLN A 28 6.10 1.78 0.85
CA GLN A 28 5.69 3.09 1.36
C GLN A 28 4.35 3.53 0.78
N CYS A 29 3.41 3.93 1.63
CA CYS A 29 2.18 4.60 1.21
C CYS A 29 2.48 6.05 0.82
N VAL A 30 2.28 6.44 -0.43
CA VAL A 30 2.57 7.80 -0.92
C VAL A 30 1.31 8.64 -1.18
N GLN A 31 0.15 8.00 -1.33
CA GLN A 31 -1.13 8.68 -1.51
C GLN A 31 -2.28 7.80 -1.04
N ILE A 32 -3.30 8.42 -0.46
CA ILE A 32 -4.59 7.79 -0.13
C ILE A 32 -5.67 8.70 -0.69
N LYS A 33 -6.61 8.14 -1.46
CA LYS A 33 -7.72 8.88 -2.05
C LYS A 33 -9.03 8.14 -1.80
N PRO A 34 -10.00 8.75 -1.10
CA PRO A 34 -11.36 8.23 -1.03
C PRO A 34 -11.95 8.17 -2.44
N MET A 35 -12.59 7.05 -2.77
CA MET A 35 -13.34 6.90 -4.00
C MET A 35 -14.83 6.98 -3.67
N ASN A 36 -15.49 8.01 -4.20
CA ASN A 36 -16.92 8.16 -4.06
C ASN A 36 -17.61 7.06 -4.88
N ASN A 37 -18.22 6.07 -4.21
CA ASN A 37 -19.06 5.09 -4.87
C ASN A 37 -20.52 5.33 -4.45
N SER A 38 -21.12 6.36 -5.04
CA SER A 38 -22.47 6.86 -4.74
C SER A 38 -23.58 5.82 -4.95
N ALA A 39 -23.31 4.71 -5.63
CA ALA A 39 -24.31 3.69 -5.96
C ALA A 39 -24.51 2.62 -4.88
N THR A 40 -23.53 2.37 -4.00
CA THR A 40 -23.58 1.22 -3.06
C THR A 40 -23.41 1.63 -1.60
N GLY A 41 -23.12 2.90 -1.32
CA GLY A 41 -22.81 3.38 0.03
C GLY A 41 -21.51 2.81 0.60
N VAL A 42 -20.79 1.98 -0.15
CA VAL A 42 -19.57 1.34 0.36
C VAL A 42 -18.35 2.19 0.06
N GLU A 43 -17.72 2.63 1.13
CA GLU A 43 -16.48 3.40 1.09
C GLU A 43 -15.32 2.56 0.55
N ARG A 44 -14.58 3.12 -0.40
CA ARG A 44 -13.39 2.51 -0.98
C ARG A 44 -12.25 3.52 -0.95
N PHE A 45 -11.07 3.08 -0.51
CA PHE A 45 -9.86 3.89 -0.58
C PHE A 45 -8.93 3.37 -1.67
N ARG A 46 -8.52 4.26 -2.56
CA ARG A 46 -7.37 4.04 -3.43
C ARG A 46 -6.11 4.40 -2.67
N VAL A 47 -5.16 3.48 -2.60
CA VAL A 47 -3.85 3.71 -2.01
C VAL A 47 -2.79 3.58 -3.09
N VAL A 48 -1.79 4.46 -3.06
CA VAL A 48 -0.61 4.33 -3.93
C VAL A 48 0.56 3.89 -3.07
N PHE A 49 1.18 2.78 -3.45
CA PHE A 49 2.37 2.25 -2.79
C PHE A 49 3.61 2.42 -3.67
N ASN A 50 4.77 2.58 -3.04
CA ASN A 50 6.08 2.72 -3.65
C ASN A 50 7.06 1.69 -3.05
N ASP A 51 7.83 1.02 -3.89
CA ASP A 51 8.92 0.10 -3.50
C ASP A 51 10.32 0.67 -3.78
N THR A 52 10.45 1.99 -3.83
CA THR A 52 11.63 2.80 -4.23
C THR A 52 11.92 2.86 -5.73
N VAL A 53 11.42 1.91 -6.53
CA VAL A 53 11.68 1.85 -7.98
C VAL A 53 10.38 1.99 -8.78
N ASN A 54 9.28 1.46 -8.25
CA ASN A 54 7.98 1.37 -8.89
C ASN A 54 6.89 1.95 -7.99
N PHE A 55 5.85 2.48 -8.64
CA PHE A 55 4.62 2.88 -7.97
C PHE A 55 3.48 1.98 -8.43
N ILE A 56 2.55 1.71 -7.53
CA ILE A 56 1.33 0.97 -7.85
C ILE A 56 0.11 1.62 -7.23
N GLN A 57 -1.00 1.65 -7.97
CA GLN A 57 -2.32 1.96 -7.43
C GLN A 57 -3.01 0.67 -7.00
N SER A 58 -3.51 0.63 -5.76
CA SER A 58 -4.26 -0.50 -5.21
C SER A 58 -5.54 -0.03 -4.52
N MET A 59 -6.48 -0.96 -4.35
CA MET A 59 -7.67 -0.77 -3.52
C MET A 59 -7.43 -1.35 -2.14
N LEU A 60 -7.77 -0.58 -1.11
CA LEU A 60 -7.83 -1.11 0.25
C LEU A 60 -9.07 -2.01 0.38
N ALA A 61 -8.91 -3.16 1.06
CA ALA A 61 -10.04 -4.02 1.37
C ALA A 61 -10.98 -3.31 2.36
N GLN A 62 -12.29 -3.42 2.16
CA GLN A 62 -13.29 -2.69 2.95
C GLN A 62 -13.19 -2.99 4.45
N GLN A 63 -12.94 -4.26 4.81
CA GLN A 63 -12.71 -4.68 6.21
C GLN A 63 -11.51 -3.99 6.87
N THR A 64 -10.58 -3.47 6.07
CA THR A 64 -9.38 -2.75 6.54
C THR A 64 -9.52 -1.23 6.47
N ASN A 65 -10.65 -0.67 6.04
CA ASN A 65 -10.86 0.79 5.98
C ASN A 65 -10.59 1.50 7.32
N HIS A 66 -10.83 0.82 8.45
CA HIS A 66 -10.58 1.34 9.79
C HIS A 66 -9.13 1.84 9.98
N ILE A 67 -8.13 1.27 9.28
CA ILE A 67 -6.74 1.73 9.42
C ILE A 67 -6.52 3.14 8.88
N VAL A 68 -7.33 3.58 7.90
CA VAL A 68 -7.29 4.95 7.37
C VAL A 68 -8.00 5.87 8.34
N HIS A 69 -9.18 5.49 8.82
CA HIS A 69 -9.98 6.27 9.79
C HIS A 69 -9.27 6.49 11.12
N ASP A 70 -8.60 5.46 11.63
CA ASP A 70 -7.80 5.50 12.85
C ASP A 70 -6.47 6.26 12.67
N GLY A 71 -6.15 6.74 11.46
CA GLY A 71 -4.90 7.42 11.15
C GLY A 71 -3.65 6.52 11.17
N LYS A 72 -3.83 5.19 11.26
CA LYS A 72 -2.73 4.20 11.23
C LYS A 72 -2.06 4.14 9.85
N LEU A 73 -2.85 4.28 8.78
CA LEU A 73 -2.36 4.43 7.43
C LEU A 73 -2.49 5.89 6.98
N LYS A 74 -1.34 6.53 6.80
CA LYS A 74 -1.21 7.90 6.29
C LYS A 74 -0.15 7.99 5.20
N LYS A 75 -0.15 9.09 4.43
CA LYS A 75 0.96 9.40 3.52
C LYS A 75 2.29 9.37 4.27
N GLY A 76 3.28 8.66 3.71
CA GLY A 76 4.60 8.43 4.29
C GLY A 76 4.71 7.16 5.13
N SER A 77 3.61 6.46 5.45
CA SER A 77 3.67 5.24 6.25
C SER A 77 4.42 4.13 5.54
N LEU A 78 5.28 3.41 6.26
CA LEU A 78 5.83 2.14 5.83
C LEU A 78 4.85 1.03 6.20
N VAL A 79 4.50 0.20 5.23
CA VAL A 79 3.45 -0.82 5.34
C VAL A 79 4.05 -2.16 4.97
N LYS A 80 3.90 -3.13 5.86
CA LYS A 80 4.18 -4.54 5.59
C LYS A 80 2.90 -5.19 5.06
N LEU A 81 2.94 -5.68 3.84
CA LEU A 81 1.81 -6.36 3.21
C LEU A 81 1.79 -7.82 3.64
N LYS A 82 0.80 -8.23 4.43
CA LYS A 82 0.65 -9.64 4.83
C LYS A 82 -0.05 -10.45 3.74
N SER A 83 0.42 -11.69 3.57
CA SER A 83 -0.20 -12.72 2.72
C SER A 83 -1.49 -13.26 3.34
#